data_AF-A0A4V1A321-F1
#
_entry.id   AF-A0A4V1A321-F1
#
_cell.length_a   1.000
_cell.length_b   1.000
_cell.length_c   1.000
_cell.angle_alpha   90.00
_cell.angle_beta   90.00
_cell.angle_gamma   90.00
#
_symmetry.space_group_name_H-M   'P 1'
#
loop_
_entity.id
_entity.type
_entity.pdbx_description
1 polymer ?
#
loop_
_entity_poly.entity_id
_entity_poly.type
_entity_poly.pdbx_seq_one_letter_code
_entity_poly.pdbx_strand_id
1 'polypeptide(L)' 'MGTKKKAYLSAIIDLHDGSIASYELGHSNNQFVFKTIRKAIQTLKPDEHPLVHSDRGFQYTSKKYKEIIDEAQ' A
#
# COMPACT_ATOMS: atom_id res chain seq x y z
N MET A 1 -11.95 -32.05 5.94
CA MET A 1 -12.48 -30.77 5.41
C MET A 1 -11.46 -29.69 5.64
N GLY A 2 -10.84 -29.13 4.60
CA GLY A 2 -9.86 -28.05 4.75
C GLY A 2 -10.57 -26.73 5.07
N THR A 3 -10.18 -26.07 6.16
CA THR A 3 -10.67 -24.71 6.44
C THR A 3 -10.06 -23.78 5.39
N LYS A 4 -10.83 -23.43 4.35
CA LYS A 4 -10.41 -22.42 3.37
C LYS A 4 -10.33 -21.07 4.09
N LYS A 5 -9.16 -20.72 4.59
CA LYS A 5 -8.86 -19.38 5.15
C LYS A 5 -8.48 -18.46 3.99
N LYS A 6 -9.10 -17.28 3.95
CA LYS A 6 -8.75 -16.24 2.97
C LYS A 6 -7.44 -15.58 3.37
N ALA A 7 -6.56 -15.35 2.40
CA ALA A 7 -5.41 -14.47 2.53
C ALA A 7 -5.71 -13.16 1.78
N TYR A 8 -5.23 -12.06 2.33
CA TYR A 8 -5.34 -10.72 1.77
C TYR A 8 -3.94 -10.20 1.48
N LEU A 9 -3.73 -9.71 0.26
CA LEU A 9 -2.49 -9.11 -0.20
C LEU A 9 -2.73 -7.62 -0.45
N SER A 10 -1.89 -6.78 0.15
CA SER A 10 -1.72 -5.38 -0.25
C SER A 10 -0.33 -5.26 -0.85
N ALA A 11 -0.21 -4.71 -2.06
CA ALA A 11 1.05 -4.55 -2.75
C ALA A 11 1.10 -3.18 -3.44
N ILE A 12 2.30 -2.62 -3.53
CA ILE A 12 2.60 -1.42 -4.32
C ILE A 12 3.57 -1.82 -5.40
N ILE A 13 3.24 -1.40 -6.62
CA ILE A 13 3.99 -1.72 -7.82
C ILE A 13 4.62 -0.42 -8.31
N ASP A 14 5.90 -0.48 -8.65
CA ASP A 14 6.56 0.57 -9.40
C ASP A 14 6.10 0.50 -10.87
N LEU A 15 5.51 1.57 -11.38
CA LEU A 15 4.99 1.61 -12.75
C LEU A 15 6.08 1.85 -13.80
N HIS A 16 7.31 2.18 -13.40
CA HIS A 16 8.45 2.32 -14.31
C HIS A 16 8.90 0.96 -14.85
N ASP A 17 9.07 -0.03 -13.98
CA ASP A 17 9.64 -1.34 -14.33
C ASP A 17 8.74 -2.54 -13.96
N GLY A 18 7.62 -2.30 -13.28
CA GLY A 18 6.68 -3.34 -12.85
C GLY A 18 7.13 -4.12 -11.60
N SER A 19 8.18 -3.67 -10.91
CA SER A 19 8.67 -4.31 -9.70
C SER A 19 7.74 -4.09 -8.50
N ILE A 20 7.82 -4.96 -7.49
CA ILE A 20 7.08 -4.79 -6.24
C ILE A 20 7.91 -3.92 -5.30
N ALA A 21 7.47 -2.67 -5.08
CA ALA A 21 8.12 -1.76 -4.14
C ALA A 21 7.88 -2.19 -2.68
N SER A 22 6.66 -2.66 -2.37
CA SER A 22 6.35 -3.21 -1.05
C SER A 22 5.10 -4.11 -1.08
N TYR A 23 4.99 -5.01 -0.09
CA TYR A 23 3.78 -5.81 0.09
C TYR A 23 3.56 -6.22 1.55
N GLU A 24 2.31 -6.55 1.87
CA GLU A 24 1.88 -7.13 3.14
C GLU A 24 0.85 -8.24 2.86
N LEU A 25 1.04 -9.39 3.52
CA LEU A 25 0.15 -10.54 3.44
C LEU A 25 -0.42 -10.85 4.82
N GLY A 26 -1.71 -11.14 4.91
CA GLY A 26 -2.29 -11.62 6.15
C GLY A 26 -3.66 -12.24 5.99
N HIS A 27 -4.23 -12.67 7.12
CA HIS A 27 -5.48 -13.45 7.15
C HIS A 27 -6.68 -12.63 7.65
N SER A 28 -6.51 -11.33 7.86
CA SER A 28 -7.57 -10.38 8.23
C SER A 28 -7.53 -9.15 7.33
N ASN A 29 -8.69 -8.53 7.11
CA ASN A 29 -8.89 -7.47 6.12
C ASN A 29 -8.45 -6.07 6.58
N ASN A 30 -7.93 -5.93 7.81
CA ASN A 30 -8.25 -4.73 8.58
C ASN A 30 -7.21 -3.61 8.68
N GLN A 31 -6.02 -3.65 8.06
CA GLN A 31 -5.17 -2.43 7.93
C GLN A 31 -3.85 -2.53 7.11
N PHE A 32 -3.68 -3.51 6.21
CA PHE A 32 -2.40 -3.70 5.52
C PHE A 32 -2.01 -2.56 4.59
N VAL A 33 -2.97 -1.82 4.04
CA VAL A 33 -2.73 -0.71 3.10
C VAL A 33 -1.80 0.35 3.71
N PHE A 34 -2.05 0.79 4.95
CA PHE A 34 -1.23 1.84 5.57
C PHE A 34 0.20 1.40 5.89
N LYS A 35 0.42 0.10 6.12
CA LYS A 35 1.75 -0.45 6.38
C LYS A 35 2.51 -0.60 5.07
N THR A 36 1.83 -1.09 4.04
CA THR A 36 2.38 -1.26 2.69
C THR A 36 2.82 0.08 2.10
N ILE A 37 1.96 1.12 2.17
CA ILE A 37 2.30 2.46 1.65
C ILE A 37 3.45 3.12 2.39
N ARG A 38 3.51 3.03 3.73
CA ARG A 38 4.66 3.56 4.49
C ARG A 38 5.96 2.87 4.11
N LYS A 39 5.93 1.55 3.92
CA LYS A 39 7.11 0.81 3.47
C LYS A 39 7.60 1.26 2.10
N ALA A 40 6.68 1.51 1.15
CA ALA A 40 7.05 2.01 -0.17
C ALA A 40 7.60 3.45 -0.10
N ILE A 41 7.01 4.33 0.71
CA ILE A 41 7.52 5.69 0.89
C ILE A 41 8.95 5.68 1.47
N GLN A 42 9.24 4.77 2.40
CA GLN A 42 10.56 4.64 2.99
C GLN A 42 11.66 4.20 2.00
N THR A 43 11.31 3.69 0.83
CA THR A 43 12.29 3.33 -0.21
C THR A 43 12.63 4.50 -1.14
N LEU A 44 11.88 5.60 -1.06
CA LEU A 44 12.09 6.78 -1.90
C LEU A 44 13.32 7.56 -1.45
N LYS A 45 14.00 8.18 -2.41
CA LYS A 45 15.06 9.16 -2.13
C LYS A 45 14.46 10.48 -1.62
N PRO A 46 15.25 11.34 -0.92
CA PRO A 46 14.75 12.61 -0.37
C PRO A 46 14.12 13.58 -1.38
N ASP A 47 14.45 13.44 -2.67
CA ASP A 47 13.98 14.26 -3.79
C ASP A 47 12.95 13.54 -4.68
N GLU A 48 12.56 12.31 -4.33
CA GLU A 48 11.54 11.54 -5.04
C GLU A 48 10.16 11.80 -4.44
N HIS A 49 9.25 12.33 -5.26
CA HIS A 49 7.87 12.57 -4.89
C HIS A 49 6.95 11.55 -5.59
N PRO A 50 6.28 10.65 -4.86
CA PRO A 50 5.52 9.56 -5.46
C PRO A 50 4.16 10.06 -5.98
N LEU A 51 3.81 9.68 -7.21
CA LEU A 51 2.43 9.77 -7.69
C LEU A 51 1.72 8.43 -7.46
N VAL A 52 0.77 8.42 -6.52
CA VAL A 52 0.09 7.19 -6.12
C VAL A 52 -1.27 7.08 -6.80
N HIS A 53 -1.50 5.97 -7.51
CA HIS A 53 -2.79 5.61 -8.07
C HIS A 53 -3.38 4.41 -7.33
N SER A 54 -4.57 4.56 -6.77
CA SER A 54 -5.31 3.51 -6.08
C SER A 54 -6.77 3.48 -6.56
N ASP A 55 -7.46 2.37 -6.32
CA ASP A 55 -8.90 2.30 -6.55
C ASP A 55 -9.69 3.18 -5.56
N ARG A 56 -11.03 3.19 -5.71
CA ARG A 56 -11.95 3.95 -4.86
C ARG A 56 -12.41 3.18 -3.61
N GLY A 57 -11.63 2.22 -3.14
CA GLY A 57 -11.91 1.44 -1.95
C GLY A 57 -11.82 2.30 -0.68
N PHE A 58 -12.64 1.96 0.31
CA PHE A 58 -12.76 2.72 1.57
C PHE A 58 -11.42 2.99 2.28
N GLN A 59 -10.48 2.04 2.21
CA GLN A 59 -9.15 2.18 2.82
C GLN A 59 -8.32 3.28 2.14
N TYR A 60 -8.38 3.36 0.81
CA TYR A 60 -7.64 4.32 -0.01
C TYR A 60 -8.28 5.71 -0.02
N THR A 61 -9.59 5.80 0.22
CA THR A 61 -10.31 7.08 0.35
C THR A 61 -10.31 7.63 1.78
N SER A 62 -9.62 6.98 2.72
CA SER A 62 -9.61 7.39 4.14
C SER A 62 -8.72 8.63 4.37
N LYS A 63 -9.10 9.47 5.35
CA LYS A 63 -8.32 10.66 5.73
C LYS A 63 -6.86 10.31 6.08
N LYS A 64 -6.68 9.21 6.82
CA LYS A 64 -5.37 8.70 7.23
C LYS A 64 -4.51 8.26 6.04
N TYR A 65 -5.12 7.72 4.98
CA TYR A 65 -4.38 7.40 3.75
C TYR A 65 -3.83 8.67 3.12
N LYS A 66 -4.70 9.68 2.96
CA LYS A 66 -4.33 10.97 2.38
C LYS A 66 -3.21 11.65 3.17
N GLU A 67 -3.30 11.68 4.50
CA GLU A 67 -2.25 12.24 5.38
C GLU A 67 -0.88 11.56 5.14
N ILE A 68 -0.83 10.24 5.00
CA ILE A 68 0.42 9.51 4.73
C ILE A 68 1.02 9.88 3.35
N ILE A 69 0.17 10.09 2.35
CA ILE A 69 0.63 10.50 1.01
C ILE A 69 1.11 11.95 1.03
N ASP A 70 0.35 12.85 1.66
CA ASP A 70 0.69 14.28 1.75
C ASP A 70 2.02 14.49 2.52
N GLU A 71 2.34 13.64 3.51
CA GLU A 71 3.64 13.66 4.24
C GLU A 71 4.83 13.19 3.38
N ALA A 72 4.56 12.42 2.32
CA ALA A 72 5.57 11.88 1.41
C ALA A 72 5.78 12.73 0.15
N GLN A 73 5.00 13.82 0.02
CA GLN A 73 5.08 14.79 -1.07
C GLN A 73 5.96 15.98 -0.72
#